data_AF-A0A8I3A7X1-F1
#
_entry.id   AF-A0A8I3A7X1-F1
#
_cell.length_a   1.000
_cell.length_b   1.000
_cell.length_c   1.000
_cell.angle_alpha   90.00
_cell.angle_beta   90.00
_cell.angle_gamma   90.00
#
_symmetry.space_group_name_H-M   'P 1'
#
loop_
_entity.id
_entity.type
_entity.pdbx_description
1 polymer ?
#
loop_
_entity_poly.entity_id
_entity_poly.type
_entity_poly.pdbx_seq_one_letter_code
_entity_poly.pdbx_strand_id
1 'polypeptide(L)'
;MEYAHDLPRNAARTDASPSGWIGGDFPSELPVEIPLAGLSVETGEDHFSLYDDDEWGTLFPSDGFVRLGPNDRTFLVSHYHQLHCLDVIRVGYLTNRTHAFEHIQHCLRYLRQILVCHADTTLEDDIPQFVDGGWTHSANGVGSVHRCKDWTVLRRWVEDHPSLPVE
;
A
#
# COMPACT_ATOMS: atom_id res chain seq x y z
N MET A 1 8.62 -12.43 -9.61
CA MET A 1 7.82 -11.34 -10.20
C MET A 1 7.91 -11.48 -11.71
N GLU A 2 6.81 -11.90 -12.31
CA GLU A 2 6.68 -11.89 -13.77
C GLU A 2 6.23 -10.48 -14.14
N TYR A 3 7.05 -9.75 -14.90
CA TYR A 3 6.65 -8.43 -15.39
C TYR A 3 5.69 -8.64 -16.55
N ALA A 4 4.41 -8.34 -16.34
CA ALA A 4 3.50 -8.10 -17.45
C ALA A 4 3.90 -6.77 -18.10
N HIS A 5 4.83 -6.83 -19.04
CA HIS A 5 5.08 -5.71 -19.94
C HIS A 5 3.77 -5.43 -20.70
N ASP A 6 3.31 -4.19 -20.70
CA ASP A 6 2.04 -3.71 -21.28
C ASP A 6 0.73 -3.95 -20.47
N LEU A 7 0.69 -3.54 -19.21
CA LEU A 7 -0.60 -3.28 -18.56
C LEU A 7 -1.25 -2.03 -19.19
N PRO A 8 -2.39 -2.15 -19.92
CA PRO A 8 -3.03 -1.01 -20.54
C PRO A 8 -3.36 0.06 -19.51
N ARG A 9 -3.15 1.35 -19.82
CA ARG A 9 -3.68 2.45 -19.00
C ARG A 9 -5.19 2.33 -19.03
N ASN A 10 -5.79 1.82 -17.95
CA ASN A 10 -7.20 2.02 -17.73
C ASN A 10 -7.41 3.52 -17.55
N ALA A 11 -7.75 4.19 -18.65
CA ALA A 11 -8.45 5.46 -18.58
C ALA A 11 -9.63 5.26 -17.63
N ALA A 12 -9.86 6.22 -16.73
CA ALA A 12 -10.98 6.22 -15.80
C ALA A 12 -12.29 5.99 -16.59
N ARG A 13 -12.70 4.73 -16.74
CA ARG A 13 -13.99 4.36 -17.31
C ARG A 13 -14.98 4.46 -16.17
N THR A 14 -15.38 5.69 -15.87
CA THR A 14 -16.57 5.96 -15.05
C THR A 14 -17.84 5.45 -15.73
N ASP A 15 -17.76 5.11 -17.03
CA ASP A 15 -18.81 4.52 -17.87
C ASP A 15 -18.42 3.10 -18.35
N ALA A 16 -18.00 2.22 -17.44
CA ALA A 16 -17.87 0.80 -17.77
C ALA A 16 -19.28 0.17 -17.83
N SER A 17 -19.59 -0.50 -18.95
CA SER A 17 -20.74 -1.40 -19.11
C SER A 17 -20.95 -2.26 -17.84
N PRO A 18 -22.19 -2.62 -17.47
CA PRO A 18 -22.47 -3.48 -16.32
C PRO A 18 -21.65 -4.78 -16.26
N SER A 19 -21.12 -5.23 -17.40
CA SER A 19 -20.23 -6.39 -17.52
C SER A 19 -18.84 -6.19 -16.91
N GLY A 20 -18.29 -4.97 -16.91
CA GLY A 20 -16.92 -4.64 -16.50
C GLY A 20 -16.69 -4.57 -14.99
N TRP A 21 -17.54 -5.27 -14.22
CA TRP A 21 -17.45 -5.40 -12.76
C TRP A 21 -17.81 -6.81 -12.29
N ILE A 22 -17.74 -7.83 -13.16
CA ILE A 22 -18.13 -9.21 -12.87
C ILE A 22 -16.88 -10.10 -12.79
N GLY A 23 -16.73 -10.87 -11.70
CA GLY A 23 -15.56 -11.73 -11.50
C GLY A 23 -14.27 -10.91 -11.48
N GLY A 24 -13.27 -11.32 -12.28
CA GLY A 24 -12.00 -10.61 -12.45
C GLY A 24 -12.02 -9.46 -13.47
N ASP A 25 -13.17 -9.19 -14.10
CA ASP A 25 -13.31 -8.07 -15.04
C ASP A 25 -13.68 -6.81 -14.24
N PHE A 26 -12.67 -6.09 -13.76
CA PHE A 26 -12.78 -4.78 -13.12
C PHE A 26 -11.45 -4.00 -13.28
N PRO A 27 -11.44 -2.66 -13.15
CA PRO A 27 -10.20 -1.90 -13.19
C PRO A 27 -9.27 -2.33 -12.05
N SER A 28 -7.99 -2.58 -12.32
CA SER A 28 -7.03 -2.97 -11.27
C SER A 28 -6.70 -1.86 -10.27
N GLU A 29 -7.10 -0.61 -10.55
CA GLU A 29 -6.82 0.57 -9.73
C GLU A 29 -8.09 1.37 -9.44
N LEU A 30 -8.10 2.07 -8.31
CA LEU A 30 -9.12 3.03 -7.94
C LEU A 30 -9.26 4.10 -9.04
N PRO A 31 -10.48 4.41 -9.51
CA PRO A 31 -10.70 5.33 -10.63
C PRO A 31 -10.63 6.80 -10.17
N VAL A 32 -9.51 7.19 -9.56
CA VAL A 32 -9.22 8.54 -9.09
C VAL A 32 -7.89 9.02 -9.65
N GLU A 33 -7.85 10.28 -10.08
CA GLU A 33 -6.61 10.94 -10.49
C GLU A 33 -5.90 11.45 -9.22
N ILE A 34 -4.77 10.83 -8.87
CA ILE A 34 -3.93 11.27 -7.74
C ILE A 34 -2.79 12.15 -8.29
N PRO A 35 -2.73 13.44 -7.93
CA PRO A 35 -1.65 14.31 -8.41
C PRO A 35 -0.32 13.93 -7.77
N LEU A 36 0.78 14.24 -8.48
CA LEU A 36 2.12 14.11 -7.90
C LEU A 36 2.30 15.13 -6.78
N ALA A 37 2.76 14.65 -5.62
CA ALA A 37 3.18 15.47 -4.49
C ALA A 37 4.64 15.22 -4.17
N GLY A 38 5.39 16.29 -3.86
CA GLY A 38 6.74 16.17 -3.32
C GLY A 38 6.69 15.87 -1.83
N LEU A 39 7.40 14.84 -1.39
CA LEU A 39 7.60 14.52 0.02
C LEU A 39 9.06 14.81 0.38
N SER A 40 9.31 15.87 1.16
CA SER A 40 10.59 16.07 1.82
C SER A 40 10.57 15.43 3.21
N VAL A 41 11.62 14.70 3.55
CA VAL A 41 11.80 14.19 4.91
C VAL A 41 12.65 15.20 5.65
N GLU A 42 12.02 15.95 6.54
CA GLU A 42 12.72 16.83 7.45
C GLU A 42 13.28 16.02 8.62
N THR A 43 14.47 16.37 9.09
CA THR A 43 15.02 15.81 10.33
C THR A 43 14.20 16.29 11.52
N GLY A 44 13.32 15.42 12.02
CA GLY A 44 12.58 15.57 13.26
C GLY A 44 12.16 14.19 13.74
N GLU A 45 12.83 13.68 14.77
CA GLU A 45 12.60 12.34 15.30
C GLU A 45 11.34 12.22 16.18
N ASP A 46 10.56 13.31 16.28
CA ASP A 46 9.46 13.45 17.23
C ASP A 46 8.13 12.88 16.71
N HIS A 47 8.09 12.36 15.48
CA HIS A 47 6.89 11.84 14.83
C HIS A 47 6.98 10.35 14.52
N PHE A 48 5.85 9.66 14.59
CA PHE A 48 5.64 8.23 14.46
C PHE A 48 6.57 7.44 15.37
N SER A 49 6.57 7.77 16.67
CA SER A 49 7.20 6.94 17.71
C SER A 49 6.58 5.54 17.72
N LEU A 50 7.35 4.52 18.08
CA LEU A 50 6.81 3.16 18.16
C LEU A 50 5.64 3.04 19.16
N TYR A 51 5.59 3.89 20.18
CA TYR A 51 4.57 3.87 21.24
C TYR A 51 3.39 4.81 21.02
N ASP A 52 3.39 5.61 19.95
CA ASP A 52 2.36 6.63 19.73
C ASP A 52 1.18 6.07 18.90
N ASP A 53 0.34 5.27 19.55
CA ASP A 53 -0.81 4.65 18.88
C ASP A 53 -1.76 5.68 18.25
N ASP A 54 -1.90 6.86 18.86
CA ASP A 54 -2.76 7.92 18.35
C ASP A 54 -2.22 8.49 17.03
N GLU A 55 -0.91 8.77 16.96
CA GLU A 55 -0.27 9.27 15.75
C GLU A 55 -0.27 8.24 14.63
N TRP A 56 0.00 6.97 14.92
CA TRP A 56 -0.14 5.88 13.93
C TRP A 56 -1.59 5.73 13.47
N GLY A 57 -2.56 5.92 14.36
CA GLY A 57 -3.99 5.94 14.06
C GLY A 57 -4.39 7.01 13.05
N THR A 58 -3.67 8.14 12.96
CA THR A 58 -3.95 9.20 11.97
C THR A 58 -3.79 8.75 10.51
N LEU A 59 -3.10 7.64 10.26
CA LEU A 59 -2.93 7.06 8.93
C LEU A 59 -4.20 6.36 8.42
N PHE A 60 -5.20 6.14 9.28
CA PHE A 60 -6.41 5.40 8.98
C PHE A 60 -7.68 6.25 9.18
N PRO A 61 -8.00 7.17 8.25
CA PRO A 61 -9.29 7.89 8.29
C PRO A 61 -10.50 6.97 8.08
N SER A 62 -10.28 5.74 7.60
CA SER A 62 -11.27 4.67 7.44
C SER A 62 -10.60 3.29 7.53
N ASP A 63 -11.39 2.23 7.36
CA ASP A 63 -10.92 0.84 7.24
C ASP A 63 -10.29 0.50 5.87
N GLY A 64 -10.24 1.48 4.95
CA GLY A 64 -9.65 1.33 3.62
C GLY A 64 -10.53 0.63 2.57
N PHE A 65 -11.71 0.13 2.95
CA PHE A 65 -12.62 -0.51 2.01
C PHE A 65 -13.48 0.51 1.26
N VAL A 66 -13.73 0.22 -0.02
CA VAL A 66 -14.55 1.05 -0.91
C VAL A 66 -15.55 0.18 -1.66
N ARG A 67 -16.71 0.76 -2.00
CA ARG A 67 -17.70 0.12 -2.88
C ARG A 67 -17.67 0.75 -4.25
N LEU A 68 -17.55 -0.07 -5.29
CA LEU A 68 -17.38 0.38 -6.67
C LEU A 68 -18.25 -0.41 -7.64
N GLY A 69 -18.56 0.22 -8.78
CA GLY A 69 -19.33 -0.37 -9.86
C GLY A 69 -20.84 -0.41 -9.58
N PRO A 70 -21.65 -0.87 -10.55
CA PRO A 70 -23.11 -0.82 -10.50
C PRO A 70 -23.73 -1.76 -9.45
N ASN A 71 -22.96 -2.70 -8.89
CA ASN A 71 -23.42 -3.66 -7.89
C ASN A 71 -22.78 -3.43 -6.50
N ASP A 72 -22.18 -2.25 -6.27
CA ASP A 72 -21.52 -1.90 -5.00
C ASP A 72 -20.51 -2.96 -4.51
N ARG A 73 -19.69 -3.49 -5.42
CA ARG A 73 -18.67 -4.47 -5.05
C ARG A 73 -17.65 -3.85 -4.10
N THR A 74 -17.35 -4.55 -3.02
CA THR A 74 -16.37 -4.12 -2.02
C THR A 74 -14.95 -4.50 -2.44
N PHE A 75 -14.03 -3.56 -2.28
CA PHE A 75 -12.59 -3.76 -2.49
C PHE A 75 -11.82 -3.10 -1.35
N LEU A 76 -10.68 -3.68 -0.98
CA LEU A 76 -9.68 -2.99 -0.16
C LEU A 76 -8.72 -2.23 -1.08
N VAL A 77 -8.43 -0.97 -0.76
CA VAL A 77 -7.38 -0.22 -1.46
C VAL A 77 -6.02 -0.64 -0.89
N SER A 78 -5.11 -1.13 -1.73
CA SER A 78 -3.82 -1.68 -1.31
C SER A 78 -2.99 -0.74 -0.43
N HIS A 79 -3.05 0.57 -0.65
CA HIS A 79 -2.39 1.55 0.23
C HIS A 79 -2.77 1.38 1.71
N TYR A 80 -4.07 1.18 2.00
CA TYR A 80 -4.56 1.01 3.37
C TYR A 80 -4.17 -0.35 3.94
N HIS A 81 -4.19 -1.40 3.10
CA HIS A 81 -3.69 -2.70 3.50
C HIS A 81 -2.20 -2.64 3.88
N GLN A 82 -1.38 -1.96 3.08
CA GLN A 82 0.05 -1.79 3.32
C GLN A 82 0.31 -1.03 4.63
N LEU A 83 -0.43 0.05 4.89
CA LEU A 83 -0.35 0.80 6.14
C LEU A 83 -0.76 -0.08 7.33
N HIS A 84 -1.85 -0.85 7.21
CA HIS A 84 -2.30 -1.78 8.23
C HIS A 84 -1.22 -2.82 8.57
N CYS A 85 -0.62 -3.44 7.55
CA CYS A 85 0.48 -4.38 7.76
C CYS A 85 1.69 -3.74 8.46
N LEU A 86 2.03 -2.49 8.10
CA LEU A 86 3.12 -1.75 8.74
C LEU A 86 2.84 -1.53 10.25
N ASP A 87 1.60 -1.18 10.61
CA ASP A 87 1.19 -1.02 12.00
C ASP A 87 1.15 -2.35 12.77
N VAL A 88 0.69 -3.43 12.14
CA VAL A 88 0.75 -4.79 12.72
C VAL A 88 2.20 -5.19 13.03
N ILE A 89 3.15 -4.87 12.15
CA ILE A 89 4.59 -5.11 12.39
C ILE A 89 5.08 -4.28 13.60
N ARG A 90 4.68 -3.01 13.69
CA ARG A 90 5.01 -2.15 14.84
C ARG A 90 4.53 -2.75 16.16
N VAL A 91 3.26 -3.13 16.24
CA VAL A 91 2.66 -3.74 17.44
C VAL A 91 3.33 -5.08 17.75
N GLY A 92 3.59 -5.90 16.72
CA GLY A 92 4.34 -7.16 16.85
C GLY A 92 5.73 -6.95 17.46
N TYR A 93 6.43 -5.88 17.08
CA TYR A 93 7.71 -5.54 17.69
C TYR A 93 7.58 -5.16 19.18
N LEU A 94 6.61 -4.31 19.52
CA LEU A 94 6.38 -3.86 20.90
C LEU A 94 6.10 -5.01 21.86
N THR A 95 5.50 -6.10 21.38
CA THR A 95 5.22 -7.30 22.19
C THR A 95 6.44 -8.19 22.41
N ASN A 96 7.44 -8.18 21.49
CA ASN A 96 8.62 -9.06 21.54
C ASN A 96 9.92 -8.38 22.03
N ARG A 97 9.91 -7.04 22.20
CA ARG A 97 10.94 -6.19 22.85
C ARG A 97 12.41 -6.64 22.67
N THR A 98 12.87 -6.69 21.42
CA THR A 98 14.30 -6.94 21.15
C THR A 98 15.14 -5.69 21.44
N HIS A 99 16.48 -5.82 21.49
CA HIS A 99 17.41 -4.68 21.67
C HIS A 99 17.58 -3.80 20.40
N ALA A 100 16.58 -3.77 19.51
CA ALA A 100 16.66 -3.13 18.20
C ALA A 100 15.76 -1.88 18.08
N PHE A 101 15.39 -1.26 19.20
CA PHE A 101 14.36 -0.20 19.26
C PHE A 101 14.60 0.93 18.27
N GLU A 102 15.74 1.60 18.36
CA GLU A 102 16.06 2.75 17.50
C GLU A 102 16.10 2.36 16.02
N HIS A 103 16.61 1.17 15.73
CA HIS A 103 16.70 0.66 14.36
C HIS A 103 15.31 0.39 13.79
N ILE A 104 14.44 -0.29 14.54
CA ILE A 104 13.08 -0.60 14.11
C ILE A 104 12.23 0.66 13.98
N GLN A 105 12.35 1.60 14.90
CA GLN A 105 11.67 2.89 14.83
C GLN A 105 12.01 3.62 13.53
N HIS A 106 13.30 3.79 13.25
CA HIS A 106 13.75 4.43 12.03
C HIS A 106 13.30 3.66 10.77
N CYS A 107 13.44 2.33 10.76
CA CYS A 107 13.01 1.49 9.63
C CYS A 107 11.51 1.62 9.36
N LEU A 108 10.66 1.60 10.39
CA LEU A 108 9.21 1.72 10.20
C LEU A 108 8.80 3.11 9.69
N ARG A 109 9.48 4.18 10.14
CA ARG A 109 9.31 5.53 9.58
C ARG A 109 9.72 5.58 8.10
N TYR A 110 10.83 4.93 7.74
CA TYR A 110 11.29 4.84 6.36
C TYR A 110 10.35 4.02 5.47
N LEU A 111 9.81 2.90 5.97
CA LEU A 111 8.80 2.12 5.25
C LEU A 111 7.50 2.91 5.08
N ARG A 112 7.03 3.63 6.11
CA ARG A 112 5.88 4.54 6.01
C ARG A 112 6.08 5.55 4.89
N GLN A 113 7.27 6.15 4.81
CA GLN A 113 7.59 7.12 3.75
C GLN A 113 7.40 6.50 2.36
N ILE A 114 7.84 5.26 2.15
CA ILE A 114 7.66 4.54 0.89
C ILE A 114 6.17 4.37 0.58
N LEU A 115 5.37 3.92 1.56
CA LEU A 115 3.95 3.66 1.37
C LEU A 115 3.15 4.93 1.04
N VAL A 116 3.41 6.03 1.76
CA VAL A 116 2.76 7.32 1.52
C VAL A 116 3.20 7.94 0.19
N CYS A 117 4.47 7.78 -0.19
CA CYS A 117 4.98 8.27 -1.48
C CYS A 117 4.41 7.48 -2.67
N HIS A 118 4.14 6.18 -2.48
CA HIS A 118 3.61 5.33 -3.54
C HIS A 118 2.09 5.44 -3.67
N ALA A 119 1.37 5.62 -2.56
CA ALA A 119 -0.10 5.74 -2.51
C ALA A 119 -0.79 4.70 -3.42
N ASP A 120 -0.50 3.41 -3.20
CA ASP A 120 -0.91 2.33 -4.08
C ASP A 120 -2.44 2.23 -4.23
N THR A 121 -2.94 2.64 -5.40
CA THR A 121 -4.37 2.65 -5.74
C THR A 121 -4.90 1.29 -6.17
N THR A 122 -4.11 0.22 -6.11
CA THR A 122 -4.53 -1.13 -6.51
C THR A 122 -5.77 -1.57 -5.73
N LEU A 123 -6.72 -2.20 -6.43
CA LEU A 123 -7.92 -2.79 -5.83
C LEU A 123 -7.67 -4.25 -5.48
N GLU A 124 -7.93 -4.61 -4.23
CA GLU A 124 -7.92 -5.98 -3.72
C GLU A 124 -9.34 -6.48 -3.50
N ASP A 125 -9.64 -7.66 -4.02
CA ASP A 125 -10.96 -8.27 -3.85
C ASP A 125 -11.25 -8.51 -2.37
N ASP A 126 -12.46 -8.15 -1.94
CA ASP A 126 -12.96 -8.48 -0.61
C ASP A 126 -13.18 -9.99 -0.48
N ILE A 127 -12.78 -10.50 0.68
CA ILE A 127 -12.94 -11.87 1.13
C ILE A 127 -13.67 -11.79 2.47
N PRO A 128 -15.02 -11.75 2.49
CA PRO A 128 -15.75 -11.70 3.74
C PRO A 128 -15.40 -12.89 4.64
N GLN A 129 -15.10 -12.61 5.91
CA GLN A 129 -14.83 -13.63 6.92
C GLN A 129 -15.83 -13.52 8.06
N PHE A 130 -16.17 -14.66 8.66
CA PHE A 130 -17.01 -14.70 9.86
C PHE A 130 -16.11 -14.87 11.09
N VAL A 131 -15.98 -13.80 11.89
CA VAL A 131 -15.09 -13.71 13.05
C VAL A 131 -15.89 -13.14 14.23
N ASP A 132 -15.73 -13.74 15.42
CA ASP A 132 -16.36 -13.31 16.68
C ASP A 132 -17.89 -13.08 16.59
N GLY A 133 -18.57 -13.88 15.78
CA GLY A 133 -20.03 -13.83 15.62
C GLY A 133 -20.53 -12.77 14.64
N GLY A 134 -19.64 -12.09 13.90
CA GLY A 134 -19.98 -11.10 12.89
C GLY A 134 -19.27 -11.35 11.54
N TRP A 135 -19.82 -10.78 10.47
CA TRP A 135 -19.14 -10.70 9.19
C TRP A 135 -18.22 -9.48 9.17
N THR A 136 -16.97 -9.68 8.77
CA THR A 136 -16.00 -8.62 8.51
C THR A 136 -15.48 -8.73 7.09
N HIS A 137 -15.20 -7.58 6.48
CA HIS A 137 -14.42 -7.52 5.25
C HIS A 137 -12.97 -7.89 5.54
N SER A 138 -12.31 -8.51 4.56
CA SER A 138 -10.87 -8.79 4.61
C SER A 138 -10.32 -8.84 3.20
N ALA A 139 -9.01 -8.71 3.03
CA ALA A 139 -8.36 -8.96 1.76
C ALA A 139 -6.98 -9.57 2.02
N ASN A 140 -6.41 -10.24 1.01
CA ASN A 140 -5.09 -10.85 1.09
C ASN A 140 -4.19 -10.51 -0.11
N GLY A 141 -4.64 -9.60 -0.99
CA GLY A 141 -3.94 -9.19 -2.21
C GLY A 141 -3.76 -10.26 -3.29
N VAL A 142 -4.27 -11.48 -3.11
CA VAL A 142 -4.07 -12.56 -4.08
C VAL A 142 -4.86 -12.28 -5.35
N GLY A 143 -4.15 -12.20 -6.47
CA GLY A 143 -4.76 -11.91 -7.79
C GLY A 143 -4.79 -10.42 -8.15
N SER A 144 -4.51 -9.53 -7.20
CA SER A 144 -4.40 -8.10 -7.47
C SER A 144 -3.19 -7.76 -8.31
N VAL A 145 -3.37 -6.82 -9.24
CA VAL A 145 -2.33 -6.41 -10.20
C VAL A 145 -1.86 -5.00 -9.86
N HIS A 146 -0.69 -4.91 -9.23
CA HIS A 146 -0.05 -3.65 -8.90
C HIS A 146 0.67 -3.03 -10.11
N ARG A 147 0.70 -1.70 -10.18
CA ARG A 147 1.41 -0.96 -11.22
C ARG A 147 2.74 -0.42 -10.72
N CYS A 148 3.71 -1.31 -10.65
CA CYS A 148 5.04 -1.00 -10.16
C CYS A 148 5.93 -0.31 -11.22
N LYS A 149 6.89 0.48 -10.76
CA LYS A 149 8.07 0.83 -11.58
C LYS A 149 8.89 -0.43 -11.84
N ASP A 150 9.45 -0.56 -13.05
CA ASP A 150 10.38 -1.64 -13.36
C ASP A 150 11.71 -1.40 -12.62
N TRP A 151 11.84 -1.98 -11.42
CA TRP A 151 13.04 -1.86 -10.60
C TRP A 151 14.27 -2.50 -11.26
N THR A 152 14.12 -3.39 -12.25
CA THR A 152 15.27 -3.99 -12.94
C THR A 152 16.03 -2.95 -13.77
N VAL A 153 15.35 -1.92 -14.27
CA VAL A 153 15.99 -0.79 -14.96
C VAL A 153 16.83 0.02 -13.98
N LEU A 154 16.30 0.32 -12.79
CA LEU A 154 17.04 1.01 -11.73
C LEU A 154 18.26 0.19 -11.29
N ARG A 155 18.09 -1.12 -11.06
CA ARG A 155 19.20 -2.00 -10.67
C ARG A 155 20.35 -1.95 -11.67
N ARG A 156 20.05 -2.14 -12.97
CA ARG A 156 21.07 -2.08 -14.04
C ARG A 156 21.80 -0.75 -14.03
N TRP A 157 21.06 0.35 -13.90
CA TRP A 157 21.66 1.69 -13.86
C TRP A 157 22.64 1.84 -12.67
N VAL A 158 22.27 1.36 -11.48
CA VAL A 158 23.15 1.43 -10.30
C VAL A 158 24.39 0.55 -10.47
N GLU A 159 24.24 -0.65 -11.03
CA GLU A 159 25.37 -1.56 -11.31
C GLU A 159 26.38 -0.92 -12.30
N ASP A 160 25.90 -0.17 -13.29
CA ASP A 160 26.72 0.52 -14.28
C ASP A 160 27.38 1.82 -13.73
N HIS A 161 26.93 2.31 -12.57
CA HIS A 161 27.41 3.56 -11.95
C HIS A 161 27.77 3.36 -10.47
N PRO A 162 28.77 2.51 -10.14
CA PRO A 162 29.14 2.25 -8.76
C PRO A 162 29.67 3.53 -8.09
N SER A 163 29.38 3.68 -6.80
CA SER A 163 29.94 4.77 -6.00
C SER A 163 31.47 4.69 -5.97
N LEU A 164 32.13 5.84 -5.98
CA LEU A 164 33.55 5.89 -5.67
C LEU A 164 33.80 5.49 -4.21
N PRO A 165 34.97 4.90 -3.90
CA PRO A 165 35.37 4.69 -2.51
C PRO A 165 35.31 6.00 -1.72
N VAL A 166 34.86 5.90 -0.47
CA VAL A 166 34.96 7.02 0.48
C VAL A 166 36.43 7.08 0.93
N GLU A 167 37.10 8.20 0.67
CA GLU A 167 38.45 8.51 1.18
C GLU A 167 38.42 8.93 2.66
#